data_AF-A0A933VB60-F1
#
_entry.id   AF-A0A933VB60-F1
#
_cell.length_a   1.000
_cell.length_b   1.000
_cell.length_c   1.000
_cell.angle_alpha   90.00
_cell.angle_beta   90.00
_cell.angle_gamma   90.00
#
_symmetry.space_group_name_H-M   'P 1'
#
loop_
_entity.id
_entity.type
_entity.pdbx_description
1 polymer ?
#
loop_
_entity_poly.entity_id
_entity_poly.type
_entity_poly.pdbx_seq_one_letter_code
_entity_poly.pdbx_strand_id
1 'polypeptide(L)'
;MKRNVLIVGGVIVVLLIVAGVFGWQRVMANAASSNARSGAQTATVTRGSLTATVNAAGNVFAPYTAAFSFSSSGRVATVAVQVGDRVKKGQLLMQLDSTDLQLALKTVQTNLANAESAYDATQGKSQLAVRLAESNVTSAQATLDTARAKNVMITTQLPGVRISE
;
A
#
# COMPACT_ATOMS: atom_id res chain seq x y z
N MET A 1 -110.93 28.91 40.04
CA MET A 1 -109.61 29.23 39.43
C MET A 1 -108.53 28.15 39.66
N LYS A 2 -108.85 26.86 39.93
CA LYS A 2 -107.84 25.82 40.27
C LYS A 2 -107.51 24.82 39.13
N ARG A 3 -108.33 24.76 38.07
CA ARG A 3 -108.17 23.78 36.96
C ARG A 3 -107.06 24.12 35.95
N ASN A 4 -106.76 25.40 35.76
CA ASN A 4 -105.79 25.82 34.74
C ASN A 4 -104.33 25.67 35.21
N VAL A 5 -104.09 25.69 36.53
CA VAL A 5 -102.75 25.51 37.11
C VAL A 5 -102.23 24.08 36.94
N LEU A 6 -103.11 23.07 37.00
CA LEU A 6 -102.76 21.67 36.74
C LEU A 6 -102.37 21.41 35.28
N ILE A 7 -103.04 22.07 34.33
CA ILE A 7 -102.74 21.95 32.90
C ILE A 7 -101.38 22.61 32.60
N VAL A 8 -101.14 23.80 33.15
CA VAL A 8 -99.85 24.50 32.99
C VAL A 8 -98.69 23.72 33.63
N GLY A 9 -98.91 23.14 34.82
CA GLY A 9 -97.92 22.29 35.47
C GLY A 9 -97.58 21.03 34.65
N GLY A 10 -98.59 20.38 34.06
CA GLY A 10 -98.39 19.21 33.19
C GLY A 10 -97.58 19.53 31.93
N VAL A 11 -97.86 20.67 31.29
CA VAL A 11 -97.14 21.09 30.06
C VAL A 11 -95.66 21.37 30.35
N ILE A 12 -95.34 21.99 31.50
CA ILE A 12 -93.96 22.27 31.90
C ILE A 12 -93.18 20.96 32.12
N VAL A 13 -93.78 19.97 32.77
CA VAL A 13 -93.13 18.67 32.99
C VAL A 13 -92.87 17.94 31.67
N VAL A 14 -93.83 17.97 30.73
CA VAL A 14 -93.64 17.36 29.41
C VAL A 14 -92.52 18.07 28.63
N LEU A 15 -92.46 19.40 28.68
CA LEU A 15 -91.37 20.17 28.04
C LEU A 15 -89.99 19.83 28.61
N LEU A 16 -89.88 19.64 29.93
CA LEU A 16 -88.63 19.25 30.57
C LEU A 16 -88.19 17.83 30.17
N ILE A 17 -89.13 16.89 30.05
CA ILE A 17 -88.84 15.52 29.60
C ILE A 17 -88.37 15.53 28.15
N VAL A 18 -89.05 16.28 27.27
CA VAL A 18 -88.66 16.39 25.85
C VAL A 18 -87.28 17.03 25.72
N ALA A 19 -87.00 18.10 26.46
CA ALA A 19 -85.68 18.74 26.47
C ALA A 19 -84.59 17.80 27.01
N GLY A 20 -84.88 17.02 28.04
CA GLY A 20 -83.95 16.02 28.59
C GLY A 20 -83.63 14.90 27.61
N VAL A 21 -84.63 14.34 26.94
CA VAL A 21 -84.45 13.28 25.93
C VAL A 21 -83.68 13.81 24.71
N PHE A 22 -84.03 15.02 24.24
CA PHE A 22 -83.37 15.63 23.09
C PHE A 22 -81.91 16.01 23.40
N GLY A 23 -81.65 16.48 24.63
CA GLY A 23 -80.30 16.74 25.14
C GLY A 23 -79.45 15.47 25.21
N TRP A 24 -80.01 14.37 25.72
CA TRP A 24 -79.31 13.09 25.79
C TRP A 24 -78.97 12.54 24.40
N GLN A 25 -79.93 12.57 23.46
CA GLN A 25 -79.71 12.10 22.09
C GLN A 25 -78.59 12.86 21.37
N ARG A 26 -78.50 14.19 21.55
CA ARG A 26 -77.43 15.03 20.99
C ARG A 26 -76.05 14.67 21.53
N VAL A 27 -75.94 14.36 22.83
CA VAL A 27 -74.65 14.01 23.46
C VAL A 27 -74.17 12.62 22.99
N MET A 28 -75.06 11.63 22.89
CA MET A 28 -74.67 10.30 22.39
C MET A 28 -74.33 10.30 20.89
N ALA A 29 -75.03 11.09 20.06
CA ALA A 29 -74.70 11.22 18.63
C ALA A 29 -73.32 11.87 18.41
N ASN A 30 -72.94 12.84 19.25
CA ASN A 30 -71.61 13.46 19.21
C ASN A 30 -70.51 12.51 19.71
N ALA A 31 -70.80 11.67 20.72
CA ALA A 31 -69.86 10.66 21.22
C ALA A 31 -69.61 9.51 20.21
N ALA A 32 -70.59 9.14 19.40
CA ALA A 32 -70.40 8.20 18.30
C ALA A 32 -69.51 8.77 17.19
N SER A 33 -69.53 10.10 17.01
CA SER A 33 -68.77 10.81 15.98
C SER A 33 -67.32 11.12 16.36
N SER A 34 -66.94 11.01 17.64
CA SER A 34 -65.55 11.18 18.10
C SER A 34 -64.70 9.92 17.92
N ASN A 35 -65.31 8.72 17.92
CA ASN A 35 -64.58 7.47 17.65
C ASN A 35 -64.30 7.23 16.16
N ALA A 36 -65.01 7.90 15.25
CA ALA A 36 -64.79 7.80 13.80
C ALA A 36 -63.61 8.66 13.28
N ARG A 37 -63.07 9.57 14.12
CA ARG A 37 -61.97 10.49 13.74
C ARG A 37 -60.59 10.06 14.21
N SER A 38 -60.48 8.94 14.90
CA SER A 38 -59.18 8.29 15.18
C SER A 38 -58.83 7.31 14.06
N GLY A 39 -58.81 7.80 12.82
CA GLY A 39 -58.33 7.05 11.67
C GLY A 39 -56.80 7.04 11.67
N ALA A 40 -56.19 5.96 12.13
CA ALA A 40 -54.74 5.79 12.03
C ALA A 40 -54.34 5.73 10.55
N GLN A 41 -53.46 6.64 10.11
CA GLN A 41 -52.84 6.56 8.78
C GLN A 41 -51.93 5.32 8.76
N THR A 42 -52.28 4.35 7.93
CA THR A 42 -51.46 3.17 7.66
C THR A 42 -50.85 3.27 6.27
N ALA A 43 -49.64 2.77 6.12
CA ALA A 43 -48.95 2.67 4.84
C ALA A 43 -48.57 1.20 4.60
N THR A 44 -48.68 0.74 3.35
CA THR A 44 -48.37 -0.63 2.97
C THR A 44 -46.86 -0.85 2.98
N VAL A 45 -46.36 -1.75 3.84
CA VAL A 45 -44.94 -2.10 3.90
C VAL A 45 -44.61 -3.00 2.72
N THR A 46 -43.73 -2.53 1.84
CA THR A 46 -43.20 -3.33 0.71
C THR A 46 -41.78 -3.75 1.02
N ARG A 47 -41.46 -5.03 0.85
CA ARG A 47 -40.09 -5.56 1.02
C ARG A 47 -39.31 -5.33 -0.27
N GLY A 48 -38.22 -4.57 -0.19
CA GLY A 48 -37.21 -4.43 -1.25
C GLY A 48 -35.83 -4.89 -0.76
N SER A 49 -34.94 -5.21 -1.68
CA SER A 49 -33.54 -5.51 -1.36
C SER A 49 -32.79 -4.23 -1.02
N LEU A 50 -32.32 -4.09 0.22
CA LEU A 50 -31.48 -2.98 0.64
C LEU A 50 -30.01 -3.38 0.52
N THR A 51 -29.30 -2.83 -0.46
CA THR A 51 -27.87 -3.06 -0.61
C THR A 51 -27.12 -2.08 0.27
N ALA A 52 -26.62 -2.56 1.42
CA ALA A 52 -25.74 -1.78 2.28
C ALA A 52 -24.30 -1.85 1.73
N THR A 53 -23.90 -0.83 0.97
CA THR A 53 -22.52 -0.70 0.51
C THR A 53 -21.69 -0.02 1.59
N VAL A 54 -20.71 -0.75 2.14
CA VAL A 54 -19.71 -0.18 3.05
C VAL A 54 -18.54 0.32 2.21
N ASN A 55 -18.36 1.64 2.14
CA ASN A 55 -17.20 2.24 1.49
C ASN A 55 -16.02 2.24 2.47
N ALA A 56 -15.04 1.38 2.22
CA ALA A 56 -13.78 1.37 2.95
C ALA A 56 -12.71 2.09 2.12
N ALA A 57 -12.12 3.14 2.68
CA ALA A 57 -10.94 3.77 2.11
C ALA A 57 -9.70 3.01 2.59
N GLY A 58 -8.88 2.54 1.64
CA GLY A 58 -7.63 1.86 1.92
C GLY A 58 -6.54 2.41 1.01
N ASN A 59 -5.32 2.47 1.52
CA ASN A 59 -4.16 2.86 0.71
C ASN A 59 -3.60 1.62 0.01
N VAL A 60 -3.39 1.72 -1.30
CA VAL A 60 -2.73 0.69 -2.09
C VAL A 60 -1.22 0.92 -2.01
N PHE A 61 -0.48 -0.10 -1.60
CA PHE A 61 0.98 -0.08 -1.57
C PHE A 61 1.54 -1.16 -2.50
N ALA A 62 2.72 -0.90 -3.05
CA ALA A 62 3.44 -1.94 -3.77
C ALA A 62 3.81 -3.07 -2.79
N PRO A 63 3.61 -4.35 -3.16
CA PRO A 63 3.95 -5.47 -2.29
C PRO A 63 5.45 -5.53 -1.98
N TYR A 64 6.29 -4.96 -2.86
CA TYR A 64 7.74 -4.91 -2.70
C TYR A 64 8.30 -3.57 -3.19
N THR A 65 9.11 -2.93 -2.35
CA THR A 65 9.85 -1.70 -2.68
C THR A 65 11.32 -1.96 -2.39
N ALA A 66 12.20 -1.69 -3.36
CA ALA A 66 13.64 -1.82 -3.20
C ALA A 66 14.31 -0.46 -3.40
N ALA A 67 15.12 -0.04 -2.44
CA ALA A 67 16.01 1.11 -2.58
C ALA A 67 17.39 0.60 -3.02
N PHE A 68 17.89 1.13 -4.14
CA PHE A 68 19.19 0.76 -4.67
C PHE A 68 20.21 1.84 -4.33
N SER A 69 21.34 1.42 -3.76
CA SER A 69 22.51 2.26 -3.54
C SER A 69 23.76 1.50 -3.99
N PHE A 70 24.80 2.24 -4.35
CA PHE A 70 26.11 1.63 -4.55
C PHE A 70 26.74 1.33 -3.20
N SER A 71 27.33 0.13 -3.07
CA SER A 71 28.15 -0.22 -1.91
C SER A 71 29.48 0.54 -1.86
N SER A 72 29.93 1.04 -3.02
CA SER A 72 31.23 1.67 -3.21
C SER A 72 31.03 3.12 -3.63
N SER A 73 31.81 4.02 -3.04
CA SER A 73 31.85 5.42 -3.44
C SER A 73 32.55 5.55 -4.79
N GLY A 74 31.93 6.25 -5.72
CA GLY A 74 32.53 6.58 -7.02
C GLY A 74 31.62 7.43 -7.88
N ARG A 75 32.13 7.83 -9.04
CA ARG A 75 31.38 8.64 -10.01
C ARG A 75 30.54 7.73 -10.90
N VAL A 76 29.27 8.06 -11.09
CA VAL A 76 28.40 7.36 -12.05
C VAL A 76 28.87 7.70 -13.47
N ALA A 77 29.23 6.69 -14.26
CA ALA A 77 29.63 6.86 -15.65
C ALA A 77 28.40 6.93 -16.57
N THR A 78 27.41 6.07 -16.35
CA THR A 78 26.25 5.98 -17.24
C THR A 78 25.01 5.51 -16.49
N VAL A 79 23.87 6.13 -16.82
CA VAL A 79 22.54 5.69 -16.40
C VAL A 79 21.86 5.07 -17.62
N ALA A 80 21.51 3.79 -17.53
CA ALA A 80 20.99 3.01 -18.65
C ALA A 80 19.45 2.95 -18.70
N VAL A 81 18.77 3.59 -17.75
CA VAL A 81 17.30 3.57 -17.60
C VAL A 81 16.76 4.96 -17.30
N GLN A 82 15.53 5.24 -17.73
CA GLN A 82 14.83 6.49 -17.43
C GLN A 82 13.83 6.31 -16.29
N VAL A 83 13.47 7.42 -15.65
CA VAL A 83 12.46 7.43 -14.58
C VAL A 83 11.11 6.99 -15.18
N GLY A 84 10.55 5.91 -14.63
CA GLY A 84 9.29 5.33 -15.11
C GLY A 84 9.44 4.07 -15.96
N ASP A 85 10.67 3.67 -16.31
CA ASP A 85 10.91 2.45 -17.08
C ASP A 85 10.63 1.18 -16.27
N ARG A 86 10.07 0.17 -16.94
CA ARG A 86 9.94 -1.18 -16.40
C ARG A 86 11.25 -1.94 -16.61
N VAL A 87 11.88 -2.35 -15.52
CA VAL A 87 13.17 -3.06 -15.54
C VAL A 87 13.03 -4.52 -15.14
N LYS A 88 13.83 -5.39 -15.74
CA LYS A 88 13.86 -6.83 -15.42
C LYS A 88 14.96 -7.15 -14.41
N LYS A 89 14.83 -8.27 -13.71
CA LYS A 89 15.88 -8.83 -12.86
C LYS A 89 17.18 -8.99 -13.65
N GLY A 90 18.27 -8.44 -13.12
CA GLY A 90 19.60 -8.51 -13.74
C GLY A 90 19.84 -7.49 -14.86
N GLN A 91 18.89 -6.59 -15.14
CA GLN A 91 19.12 -5.49 -16.07
C GLN A 91 20.09 -4.47 -15.48
N LEU A 92 21.08 -4.05 -16.27
CA LEU A 92 21.98 -2.96 -15.91
C LEU A 92 21.17 -1.67 -15.78
N LEU A 93 21.15 -1.09 -14.59
CA LEU A 93 20.48 0.20 -14.33
C LEU A 93 21.48 1.35 -14.45
N MET A 94 22.68 1.17 -13.92
CA MET A 94 23.71 2.19 -13.82
C MET A 94 25.08 1.55 -13.74
N GLN A 95 26.08 2.21 -14.31
CA GLN A 95 27.47 1.80 -14.27
C GLN A 95 28.33 2.87 -13.60
N LEU A 96 29.21 2.45 -12.69
CA LEU A 96 30.21 3.30 -12.07
C LEU A 96 31.41 3.48 -13.02
N ASP A 97 32.05 4.64 -12.99
CA ASP A 97 33.29 4.87 -13.71
C ASP A 97 34.39 3.96 -13.16
N SER A 98 34.72 2.94 -13.95
CA SER A 98 35.73 1.93 -13.61
C SER A 98 37.09 2.20 -14.26
N THR A 99 37.29 3.36 -14.88
CA THR A 99 38.51 3.66 -15.67
C THR A 99 39.78 3.51 -14.84
N ASP A 100 39.80 4.09 -13.64
CA ASP A 100 40.95 4.01 -12.73
C ASP A 100 41.21 2.56 -12.25
N LEU A 101 40.15 1.78 -12.04
CA LEU A 101 40.24 0.37 -11.65
C LEU A 101 40.76 -0.51 -12.78
N GLN A 102 40.31 -0.28 -14.01
CA GLN A 102 40.82 -0.97 -15.20
C GLN A 102 42.30 -0.65 -15.41
N LEU A 103 42.69 0.61 -15.23
CA LEU A 103 44.09 1.03 -15.32
C LEU A 103 44.93 0.37 -14.21
N ALA A 104 44.45 0.37 -12.96
CA ALA A 104 45.12 -0.30 -11.86
C ALA A 104 45.28 -1.81 -12.10
N LEU A 105 44.24 -2.47 -12.61
CA LEU A 105 44.30 -3.90 -12.94
C LEU A 105 45.32 -4.19 -14.05
N LYS A 106 45.36 -3.34 -15.09
CA LYS A 106 46.37 -3.44 -16.16
C LYS A 106 47.79 -3.25 -15.63
N THR A 107 48.02 -2.29 -14.73
CA THR A 107 49.32 -2.07 -14.09
C THR A 107 49.77 -3.31 -13.31
N VAL A 108 48.87 -3.92 -12.53
CA VAL A 108 49.18 -5.14 -11.76
C VAL A 108 49.45 -6.34 -12.67
N GLN A 109 48.72 -6.49 -13.79
CA GLN A 109 49.00 -7.51 -14.79
C GLN A 109 50.39 -7.35 -15.42
N THR A 110 50.78 -6.12 -15.76
CA THR A 110 52.14 -5.84 -16.27
C THR A 110 53.20 -6.18 -15.24
N ASN A 111 52.96 -5.91 -13.95
CA ASN A 111 53.91 -6.25 -12.89
C ASN A 111 54.09 -7.77 -12.74
N LEU A 112 53.02 -8.56 -12.89
CA LEU A 112 53.12 -10.01 -12.91
C LEU A 112 53.95 -10.49 -14.10
N ALA A 113 53.67 -10.00 -15.32
CA ALA A 113 54.41 -10.37 -16.51
C ALA A 113 55.92 -10.02 -16.40
N ASN A 114 56.24 -8.89 -15.77
CA ASN A 114 57.62 -8.51 -15.49
C ASN A 114 58.29 -9.47 -14.48
N ALA A 115 57.57 -9.88 -13.44
CA ALA A 115 58.08 -10.84 -12.45
C ALA A 115 58.31 -12.23 -13.06
N GLU A 116 57.40 -12.69 -13.93
CA GLU A 116 57.53 -13.94 -14.69
C GLU A 116 58.73 -13.89 -15.64
N SER A 117 58.88 -12.78 -16.38
CA SER A 117 60.02 -12.58 -17.27
C SER A 117 61.35 -12.58 -16.51
N ALA A 118 61.37 -12.00 -15.31
CA ALA A 118 62.55 -12.02 -14.44
C ALA A 118 62.85 -13.43 -13.91
N TYR A 119 61.82 -14.22 -13.58
CA TYR A 119 61.96 -15.62 -13.21
C TYR A 119 62.58 -16.45 -14.35
N ASP A 120 62.06 -16.31 -15.57
CA ASP A 120 62.60 -16.99 -16.75
C ASP A 120 64.05 -16.58 -17.02
N ALA A 121 64.39 -15.30 -16.85
CA ALA A 121 65.78 -14.82 -16.96
C ALA A 121 66.71 -15.32 -15.83
N THR A 122 66.17 -15.95 -14.79
CA THR A 122 66.94 -16.59 -13.71
C THR A 122 66.97 -18.11 -13.79
N GLN A 123 66.15 -18.73 -14.65
CA GLN A 123 66.24 -20.15 -14.96
C GLN A 123 67.64 -20.45 -15.53
N GLY A 124 68.43 -21.25 -14.81
CA GLY A 124 69.84 -21.53 -15.14
C GLY A 124 70.88 -20.70 -14.37
N LYS A 125 70.46 -19.80 -13.47
CA LYS A 125 71.33 -19.11 -12.50
C LYS A 125 71.36 -19.87 -11.15
N SER A 126 72.01 -19.28 -10.14
CA SER A 126 72.07 -19.83 -8.77
C SER A 126 70.68 -20.15 -8.21
N GLN A 127 70.54 -21.26 -7.47
CA GLN A 127 69.29 -21.66 -6.81
C GLN A 127 68.70 -20.56 -5.92
N LEU A 128 69.56 -19.71 -5.33
CA LEU A 128 69.11 -18.58 -4.52
C LEU A 128 68.35 -17.54 -5.37
N ALA A 129 68.82 -17.30 -6.61
CA ALA A 129 68.19 -16.35 -7.53
C ALA A 129 66.81 -16.85 -8.01
N VAL A 130 66.71 -18.15 -8.32
CA VAL A 130 65.43 -18.77 -8.73
C VAL A 130 64.39 -18.68 -7.61
N ARG A 131 64.77 -19.00 -6.35
CA ARG A 131 63.87 -18.89 -5.19
C ARG A 131 63.39 -17.46 -4.94
N LEU A 132 64.26 -16.47 -5.10
CA LEU A 132 63.90 -15.07 -4.95
C LEU A 132 62.90 -14.64 -6.03
N ALA A 133 63.13 -15.04 -7.28
CA ALA A 133 62.24 -14.73 -8.39
C ALA A 133 60.87 -15.42 -8.25
N GLU A 134 60.82 -16.67 -7.79
CA GLU A 134 59.58 -17.39 -7.50
C GLU A 134 58.74 -16.70 -6.41
N SER A 135 59.39 -16.20 -5.36
CA SER A 135 58.73 -15.40 -4.31
C SER A 135 58.14 -14.10 -4.86
N ASN A 136 58.83 -13.45 -5.81
CA ASN A 136 58.34 -12.24 -6.46
C ASN A 136 57.12 -12.52 -7.34
N VAL A 137 57.13 -13.62 -8.12
CA VAL A 137 55.96 -14.06 -8.91
C VAL A 137 54.77 -14.34 -7.99
N THR A 138 54.99 -15.08 -6.91
CA THR A 138 53.94 -15.38 -5.91
C THR A 138 53.35 -14.12 -5.30
N SER A 139 54.19 -13.14 -4.97
CA SER A 139 53.75 -11.85 -4.42
C SER A 139 52.96 -11.01 -5.45
N ALA A 140 53.40 -11.01 -6.71
CA ALA A 140 52.69 -10.35 -7.80
C ALA A 140 51.33 -11.01 -8.08
N GLN A 141 51.27 -12.34 -8.01
CA GLN A 141 50.03 -13.11 -8.16
C GLN A 141 49.02 -12.77 -7.06
N ALA A 142 49.44 -12.71 -5.80
CA ALA A 142 48.58 -12.31 -4.68
C ALA A 142 48.04 -10.87 -4.85
N THR A 143 48.87 -9.97 -5.37
CA THR A 143 48.45 -8.59 -5.69
C THR A 143 47.41 -8.55 -6.81
N LEU A 144 47.54 -9.43 -7.81
CA LEU A 144 46.58 -9.55 -8.89
C LEU A 144 45.24 -10.11 -8.40
N ASP A 145 45.25 -11.10 -7.52
CA ASP A 145 44.03 -11.68 -6.95
C ASP A 145 43.27 -10.68 -6.08
N THR A 146 43.97 -9.89 -5.26
CA THR A 146 43.35 -8.80 -4.49
C THR A 146 42.76 -7.71 -5.40
N ALA A 147 43.44 -7.34 -6.49
CA ALA A 147 42.93 -6.38 -7.47
C ALA A 147 41.68 -6.91 -8.20
N ARG A 148 41.66 -8.20 -8.56
CA ARG A 148 40.48 -8.87 -9.14
C ARG A 148 39.31 -8.90 -8.16
N ALA A 149 39.55 -9.25 -6.90
CA ALA A 149 38.52 -9.26 -5.86
C ALA A 149 37.88 -7.88 -5.69
N LYS A 150 38.69 -6.82 -5.71
CA LYS A 150 38.20 -5.43 -5.66
C LYS A 150 37.34 -5.05 -6.87
N ASN A 151 37.69 -5.52 -8.07
CA ASN A 151 36.89 -5.28 -9.29
C ASN A 151 35.56 -6.05 -9.27
N VAL A 152 35.57 -7.31 -8.83
CA VAL A 152 34.37 -8.16 -8.72
C VAL A 152 33.37 -7.59 -7.71
N MET A 153 33.83 -7.05 -6.58
CA MET A 153 32.95 -6.39 -5.59
C MET A 153 32.13 -5.27 -6.24
N ILE A 154 32.75 -4.42 -7.06
CA ILE A 154 32.07 -3.29 -7.72
C ILE A 154 31.04 -3.75 -8.76
N THR A 155 31.36 -4.82 -9.50
CA THR A 155 30.43 -5.40 -10.49
C THR A 155 29.27 -6.15 -9.83
N THR A 156 29.53 -6.83 -8.71
CA THR A 156 28.54 -7.67 -7.99
C THR A 156 27.61 -6.86 -7.10
N GLN A 157 28.04 -5.68 -6.64
CA GLN A 157 27.23 -4.77 -5.84
C GLN A 157 26.32 -3.84 -6.64
N LEU A 158 26.13 -4.12 -7.93
CA LEU A 158 24.84 -3.93 -8.56
C LEU A 158 24.01 -5.17 -8.21
N PRO A 159 23.27 -5.19 -7.09
CA PRO A 159 22.55 -6.38 -6.69
C PRO A 159 21.52 -6.66 -7.78
N GLY A 160 21.78 -7.68 -8.59
CA GLY A 160 20.75 -8.44 -9.28
C GLY A 160 19.92 -9.15 -8.22
N VAL A 161 19.09 -8.40 -7.49
CA VAL A 161 18.22 -9.00 -6.48
C VAL A 161 17.28 -9.92 -7.21
N ARG A 162 17.28 -11.16 -6.72
CA ARG A 162 16.36 -12.17 -7.19
C ARG A 162 14.95 -11.71 -6.85
N ILE A 163 14.22 -11.23 -7.86
CA ILE A 163 12.77 -11.37 -7.90
C ILE A 163 12.54 -12.88 -7.74
N SER A 164 12.16 -13.28 -6.53
CA SER A 164 11.54 -14.56 -6.24
C SER A 164 10.07 -14.38 -6.61
N GLU A 165 9.62 -15.23 -7.53
CA GLU A 165 8.18 -15.48 -7.74
C GLU A 165 7.53 -15.99 -6.45
#